data_AF-A0A958J654-F1
#
_entry.id   AF-A0A958J654-F1
#
_cell.length_a   1.000
_cell.length_b   1.000
_cell.length_c   1.000
_cell.angle_alpha   90.00
_cell.angle_beta   90.00
_cell.angle_gamma   90.00
#
_symmetry.space_group_name_H-M   'P 1'
#
loop_
_entity.id
_entity.type
_entity.pdbx_description
1 polymer ?
#
loop_
_entity_poly.entity_id
_entity_poly.type
_entity_poly.pdbx_seq_one_letter_code
_entity_poly.pdbx_strand_id
1 'polypeptide(L)'
;FKAYFKEDPLATESIRIEAASGQAISFRLAGAGYFDVSTRQRHLFTNLQTPAVAVSENALTYQNLLPGWLMRFSYHSNRLKEEIVLNQSARSLLPDPAGFNFNSDSTLVGFITELTFNDSLKAFIDDSIEVSLNDFSRRKPVCFRALNRQARFVLPRDFAYLKAGGPDSLEAGYRLNNLKRRIMRLNGKIFVISAVPYAWLQSLPEGEVVIDPTLQVLEAAEDTWIENSNNYGSDSRLIVGRVLGSSAIKRSVLKFPIDE
;
A
#
# COMPACT_ATOMS: atom_id res chain seq x y z
N PHE A 1 -4.63 -15.11 11.22
CA PHE A 1 -4.06 -15.47 9.89
C PHE A 1 -2.58 -15.78 10.05
N LYS A 2 -1.94 -16.46 9.09
CA LYS A 2 -0.49 -16.71 9.09
C LYS A 2 0.20 -15.80 8.07
N ALA A 3 1.40 -15.32 8.39
CA ALA A 3 2.27 -14.60 7.46
C ALA A 3 3.61 -15.32 7.38
N TYR A 4 4.10 -15.49 6.16
CA TYR A 4 5.39 -16.10 5.86
C TYR A 4 6.22 -15.10 5.08
N PHE A 5 7.50 -14.99 5.44
CA PHE A 5 8.44 -14.06 4.84
C PHE A 5 9.63 -14.83 4.31
N LYS A 6 10.09 -14.48 3.11
CA LYS A 6 11.37 -14.91 2.58
C LYS A 6 12.40 -13.82 2.84
N GLU A 7 13.64 -14.21 3.07
CA GLU A 7 14.74 -13.27 3.25
C GLU A 7 15.08 -12.53 1.94
N ASP A 8 14.77 -13.11 0.78
CA ASP A 8 14.93 -12.44 -0.51
C ASP A 8 13.60 -11.75 -0.94
N PRO A 9 13.54 -10.41 -1.01
CA PRO A 9 12.36 -9.67 -1.46
C PRO A 9 12.09 -9.80 -2.97
N LEU A 10 13.11 -10.21 -3.73
CA LEU A 10 12.99 -10.41 -5.17
C LEU A 10 12.58 -11.85 -5.50
N ALA A 11 12.59 -12.76 -4.52
CA ALA A 11 12.07 -14.11 -4.68
C ALA A 11 10.60 -14.09 -5.09
N THR A 12 10.21 -15.06 -5.93
CA THR A 12 8.80 -15.36 -6.18
C THR A 12 8.10 -15.64 -4.85
N GLU A 13 7.03 -14.90 -4.55
CA GLU A 13 6.31 -14.93 -3.28
C GLU A 13 7.17 -14.52 -2.07
N SER A 14 7.81 -13.34 -2.12
CA SER A 14 8.60 -12.80 -1.01
C SER A 14 7.84 -12.79 0.32
N ILE A 15 6.53 -12.57 0.25
CA ILE A 15 5.64 -12.56 1.40
C ILE A 15 4.39 -13.31 1.03
N ARG A 16 3.91 -14.15 1.93
CA ARG A 16 2.65 -14.88 1.78
C ARG A 16 1.79 -14.69 3.01
N ILE A 17 0.55 -14.32 2.80
CA ILE A 17 -0.48 -14.19 3.83
C ILE A 17 -1.51 -15.28 3.59
N GLU A 18 -1.82 -16.06 4.62
CA GLU A 18 -2.77 -17.16 4.58
C GLU A 18 -3.88 -16.94 5.61
N ALA A 19 -5.12 -16.82 5.12
CA ALA A 19 -6.32 -16.78 5.95
C ALA A 19 -6.53 -18.13 6.66
N ALA A 20 -7.25 -18.14 7.78
CA ALA A 20 -7.52 -19.36 8.53
C ALA A 20 -8.21 -20.46 7.71
N SER A 21 -8.97 -20.07 6.68
CA SER A 21 -9.66 -20.94 5.74
C SER A 21 -8.77 -21.46 4.58
N GLY A 22 -7.45 -21.24 4.64
CA GLY A 22 -6.47 -21.77 3.67
C GLY A 22 -6.31 -20.96 2.39
N GLN A 23 -7.10 -19.90 2.18
CA GLN A 23 -6.87 -18.95 1.09
C GLN A 23 -5.60 -18.16 1.33
N ALA A 24 -4.76 -18.00 0.31
CA ALA A 24 -3.49 -17.32 0.44
C ALA A 24 -3.21 -16.35 -0.71
N ILE A 25 -2.66 -15.18 -0.35
CA ILE A 25 -2.17 -14.17 -1.27
C ILE A 25 -0.70 -13.90 -0.97
N SER A 26 0.10 -13.85 -2.03
CA SER A 26 1.53 -13.61 -1.99
C SER A 26 1.86 -12.29 -2.69
N PHE A 27 2.84 -11.57 -2.16
CA PHE A 27 3.27 -10.25 -2.60
C PHE A 27 4.74 -10.29 -2.97
N ARG A 28 5.09 -9.47 -3.96
CA ARG A 28 6.47 -9.19 -4.31
C ARG A 28 6.56 -7.79 -4.89
N LEU A 29 7.49 -6.97 -4.41
CA LEU A 29 7.79 -5.71 -5.08
C LEU A 29 8.44 -6.02 -6.43
N ALA A 30 7.77 -5.62 -7.51
CA ALA A 30 8.20 -5.88 -8.88
C ALA A 30 8.93 -4.69 -9.50
N GLY A 31 8.72 -3.47 -9.00
CA GLY A 31 9.39 -2.28 -9.52
C GLY A 31 8.91 -0.99 -8.88
N ALA A 32 9.58 0.10 -9.24
CA ALA A 32 9.16 1.47 -8.96
C ALA A 32 9.43 2.35 -10.18
N GLY A 33 8.72 3.47 -10.30
CA GLY A 33 8.92 4.37 -11.43
C GLY A 33 7.94 5.52 -11.50
N TYR A 34 8.00 6.25 -12.60
CA TYR A 34 7.06 7.31 -12.96
C TYR A 34 5.93 6.84 -13.85
N PHE A 35 4.77 7.43 -13.63
CA PHE A 35 3.64 7.41 -14.55
C PHE A 35 3.13 8.83 -14.75
N ASP A 36 3.20 9.33 -15.97
CA ASP A 36 2.65 10.64 -16.32
C ASP A 36 1.19 10.50 -16.73
N VAL A 37 0.29 11.13 -15.97
CA VAL A 37 -1.16 11.00 -16.18
C VAL A 37 -1.61 11.66 -17.48
N SER A 38 -0.92 12.70 -17.93
CA SER A 38 -1.31 13.49 -19.09
C SER A 38 -1.00 12.78 -20.41
N THR A 39 0.22 12.28 -20.56
CA THR A 39 0.73 11.57 -21.74
C THR A 39 0.49 10.06 -21.68
N ARG A 40 0.17 9.53 -20.48
CA ARG A 40 0.03 8.10 -20.19
C ARG A 40 1.32 7.30 -20.38
N GLN A 41 2.46 7.98 -20.46
CA GLN A 41 3.76 7.35 -20.54
C GLN A 41 4.27 6.94 -19.16
N ARG A 42 5.21 5.99 -19.15
CA ARG A 42 5.80 5.45 -17.93
C ARG A 42 7.31 5.35 -18.08
N HIS A 43 8.01 5.53 -16.97
CA HIS A 43 9.44 5.31 -16.87
C HIS A 43 9.71 4.47 -15.64
N LEU A 44 10.38 3.32 -15.79
CA LEU A 44 10.78 2.51 -14.65
C LEU A 44 12.14 2.99 -14.15
N PHE A 45 12.28 3.14 -12.84
CA PHE A 45 13.59 3.35 -12.26
C PHE A 45 14.43 2.10 -12.51
N THR A 46 15.70 2.29 -12.84
CA THR A 46 16.61 1.19 -13.15
C THR A 46 16.78 0.29 -11.93
N ASN A 47 16.59 -1.01 -12.19
CA ASN A 47 16.69 -2.20 -11.32
C ASN A 47 16.70 -1.94 -9.80
N LEU A 48 15.60 -2.34 -9.15
CA LEU A 48 15.57 -2.56 -7.70
C LEU A 48 16.80 -3.39 -7.31
N GLN A 49 17.56 -2.90 -6.32
CA GLN A 49 18.73 -3.62 -5.85
C GLN A 49 18.29 -4.78 -4.95
N THR A 50 19.09 -5.84 -4.87
CA THR A 50 18.95 -6.85 -3.82
C THR A 50 19.25 -6.14 -2.49
N PRO A 51 18.24 -5.89 -1.65
CA PRO A 51 18.40 -5.06 -0.48
C PRO A 51 19.02 -5.86 0.67
N ALA A 52 19.70 -5.18 1.58
CA ALA A 52 20.01 -5.77 2.87
C ALA A 52 18.71 -5.96 3.66
N VAL A 53 18.61 -7.06 4.39
CA VAL A 53 17.40 -7.41 5.17
C VAL A 53 17.71 -7.32 6.65
N ALA A 54 16.94 -6.51 7.36
CA ALA A 54 16.95 -6.45 8.81
C ALA A 54 15.66 -7.08 9.36
N VAL A 55 15.81 -8.05 10.25
CA VAL A 55 14.69 -8.71 10.93
C VAL A 55 14.69 -8.27 12.40
N SER A 56 13.53 -7.86 12.91
CA SER A 56 13.33 -7.46 14.30
C SER A 56 11.97 -7.94 14.78
N GLU A 57 11.90 -8.71 15.88
CA GLU A 57 10.67 -9.28 16.47
C GLU A 57 9.51 -9.56 15.50
N ASN A 58 8.64 -8.58 15.24
CA ASN A 58 7.45 -8.69 14.39
C ASN A 58 7.57 -7.97 13.03
N ALA A 59 8.76 -7.58 12.61
CA ALA A 59 8.99 -6.79 11.41
C ALA A 59 10.20 -7.25 10.60
N LEU A 60 10.09 -7.06 9.29
CA LEU A 60 11.14 -7.29 8.32
C LEU A 60 11.32 -6.02 7.49
N THR A 61 12.55 -5.53 7.40
CA THR A 61 12.89 -4.29 6.69
C THR A 61 13.91 -4.56 5.60
N TYR A 62 13.51 -4.33 4.36
CA TYR A 62 14.35 -4.31 3.18
C TYR A 62 14.92 -2.90 2.98
N GLN A 63 16.23 -2.76 3.06
CA GLN A 63 16.92 -1.47 2.97
C GLN A 63 17.56 -1.26 1.61
N ASN A 64 17.56 -0.02 1.12
CA ASN A 64 18.19 0.39 -0.14
C ASN A 64 17.64 -0.35 -1.36
N LEU A 65 16.31 -0.54 -1.43
CA LEU A 65 15.65 -1.00 -2.66
C LEU A 65 15.96 -0.07 -3.85
N LEU A 66 16.01 1.22 -3.53
CA LEU A 66 16.66 2.31 -4.27
C LEU A 66 17.41 3.17 -3.23
N PRO A 67 18.35 4.03 -3.63
CA PRO A 67 19.09 4.88 -2.69
C PRO A 67 18.17 5.64 -1.72
N GLY A 68 18.23 5.31 -0.42
CA GLY A 68 17.42 5.92 0.65
C GLY A 68 15.97 5.41 0.76
N TRP A 69 15.57 4.44 -0.05
CA TRP A 69 14.26 3.80 0.01
C TRP A 69 14.34 2.53 0.85
N LEU A 70 13.38 2.36 1.75
CA LEU A 70 13.21 1.11 2.48
C LEU A 70 11.77 0.62 2.41
N MET A 71 11.60 -0.69 2.53
CA MET A 71 10.29 -1.32 2.61
C MET A 71 10.24 -2.12 3.89
N ARG A 72 9.24 -1.86 4.72
CA ARG A 72 9.02 -2.51 6.00
C ARG A 72 7.71 -3.28 5.96
N PHE A 73 7.78 -4.52 6.37
CA PHE A 73 6.62 -5.33 6.69
C PHE A 73 6.56 -5.53 8.19
N SER A 74 5.42 -5.33 8.82
CA SER A 74 5.20 -5.66 10.23
C SER A 74 3.94 -6.49 10.41
N TYR A 75 4.06 -7.55 11.18
CA TYR A 75 2.99 -8.45 11.53
C TYR A 75 2.22 -7.91 12.74
N HIS A 76 0.90 -7.82 12.59
CA HIS A 76 -0.05 -7.47 13.64
C HIS A 76 -1.13 -8.56 13.72
N SER A 77 -1.84 -8.63 14.84
CA SER A 77 -2.86 -9.66 15.09
C SER A 77 -3.95 -9.76 14.01
N ASN A 78 -4.27 -8.65 13.32
CA ASN A 78 -5.33 -8.56 12.33
C ASN A 78 -4.89 -8.03 10.95
N ARG A 79 -3.62 -7.68 10.76
CA ARG A 79 -3.11 -7.15 9.47
C ARG A 79 -1.63 -7.45 9.29
N LEU A 80 -1.21 -7.59 8.04
CA LEU A 80 0.20 -7.42 7.69
C LEU A 80 0.38 -6.01 7.19
N LYS A 81 1.08 -5.18 7.96
CA LYS A 81 1.31 -3.79 7.59
C LYS A 81 2.51 -3.71 6.65
N GLU A 82 2.31 -3.12 5.47
CA GLU A 82 3.35 -2.87 4.47
C GLU A 82 3.58 -1.36 4.39
N GLU A 83 4.83 -0.94 4.51
CA GLU A 83 5.22 0.47 4.46
C GLU A 83 6.42 0.63 3.55
N ILE A 84 6.37 1.63 2.67
CA ILE A 84 7.50 2.07 1.88
C ILE A 84 7.90 3.44 2.39
N VAL A 85 9.13 3.56 2.87
CA VAL A 85 9.61 4.77 3.53
C VAL A 85 10.71 5.41 2.69
N LEU A 86 10.54 6.69 2.42
CA LEU A 86 11.47 7.53 1.68
C LEU A 86 11.99 8.60 2.65
N ASN A 87 13.29 8.56 2.94
CA ASN A 87 13.92 9.64 3.69
C ASN A 87 14.10 10.91 2.82
N GLN A 88 14.59 12.00 3.40
CA GLN A 88 14.81 13.25 2.66
C GLN A 88 15.74 13.05 1.45
N SER A 89 16.86 12.35 1.65
CA SER A 89 17.84 12.08 0.58
C SER A 89 17.22 11.29 -0.58
N ALA A 90 16.35 10.33 -0.29
CA ALA A 90 15.64 9.53 -1.28
C ALA A 90 14.72 10.38 -2.15
N ARG A 91 14.04 11.36 -1.54
CA ARG A 91 13.16 12.30 -2.25
C ARG A 91 13.95 13.25 -3.14
N SER A 92 15.09 13.76 -2.67
CA SER A 92 15.94 14.65 -3.46
C SER A 92 16.68 13.95 -4.60
N LEU A 93 16.90 12.64 -4.50
CA LEU A 93 17.56 11.82 -5.53
C LEU A 93 16.59 11.29 -6.59
N LEU A 94 15.29 11.57 -6.47
CA LEU A 94 14.32 11.25 -7.51
C LEU A 94 14.70 11.99 -8.80
N PRO A 95 14.85 11.30 -9.96
CA PRO A 95 15.18 11.97 -11.21
C PRO A 95 14.10 12.99 -11.61
N ASP A 96 14.47 14.13 -12.19
CA ASP A 96 13.49 15.11 -12.66
C ASP A 96 12.59 14.49 -13.76
N PRO A 97 11.25 14.47 -13.60
CA PRO A 97 10.32 13.99 -14.63
C PRO A 97 10.53 14.63 -16.01
N ALA A 98 11.00 15.88 -16.07
CA ALA A 98 11.26 16.57 -17.33
C ALA A 98 12.33 15.84 -18.19
N GLY A 99 13.28 15.15 -17.55
CA GLY A 99 14.29 14.31 -18.24
C GLY A 99 13.69 13.15 -19.04
N PHE A 100 12.42 12.82 -18.82
CA PHE A 100 11.67 11.79 -19.56
C PHE A 100 10.55 12.39 -20.42
N ASN A 101 10.54 13.70 -20.63
CA ASN A 101 9.45 14.45 -21.26
C ASN A 101 8.12 14.37 -20.49
N PHE A 102 8.16 14.19 -19.16
CA PHE A 102 6.97 14.18 -18.31
C PHE A 102 6.78 15.52 -17.60
N ASN A 103 5.53 15.89 -17.32
CA ASN A 103 5.22 17.09 -16.54
C ASN A 103 5.13 16.73 -15.05
N SER A 104 5.89 17.43 -14.21
CA SER A 104 5.95 17.24 -12.76
C SER A 104 4.59 17.31 -12.06
N ASP A 105 3.66 18.13 -12.56
CA ASP A 105 2.32 18.29 -11.97
C ASP A 105 1.40 17.09 -12.26
N SER A 106 1.59 16.41 -13.39
CA SER A 106 0.84 15.22 -13.79
C SER A 106 1.58 13.91 -13.53
N THR A 107 2.82 13.96 -13.06
CA THR A 107 3.65 12.79 -12.79
C THR A 107 3.36 12.19 -11.43
N LEU A 108 3.17 10.87 -11.41
CA LEU A 108 3.05 10.07 -10.21
C LEU A 108 4.31 9.24 -10.00
N VAL A 109 4.75 9.15 -8.75
CA VAL A 109 5.77 8.19 -8.30
C VAL A 109 5.04 6.95 -7.81
N GLY A 110 5.27 5.82 -8.49
CA GLY A 110 4.53 4.58 -8.29
C GLY A 110 5.41 3.41 -7.87
N PHE A 111 4.84 2.55 -7.04
CA PHE A 111 5.38 1.28 -6.56
C PHE A 111 4.52 0.16 -7.14
N ILE A 112 5.17 -0.82 -7.76
CA ILE A 112 4.52 -1.89 -8.49
C ILE A 112 4.69 -3.18 -7.69
N THR A 113 3.59 -3.68 -7.13
CA THR A 113 3.56 -4.93 -6.35
C THR A 113 2.88 -6.02 -7.18
N GLU A 114 3.55 -7.13 -7.42
CA GLU A 114 2.97 -8.32 -8.02
C GLU A 114 2.20 -9.11 -6.97
N LEU A 115 0.98 -9.51 -7.32
CA LEU A 115 0.11 -10.36 -6.51
C LEU A 115 0.00 -11.75 -7.13
N THR A 116 0.24 -12.76 -6.33
CA THR A 116 -0.07 -14.16 -6.64
C THR A 116 -1.08 -14.67 -5.62
N PHE A 117 -2.00 -15.54 -6.02
CA PHE A 117 -2.98 -16.10 -5.10
C PHE A 117 -3.28 -17.54 -5.51
N ASN A 118 -3.68 -18.36 -4.55
CA ASN A 118 -4.08 -19.73 -4.84
C ASN A 118 -5.41 -19.78 -5.61
N ASP A 119 -5.67 -20.88 -6.31
CA ASP A 119 -6.84 -21.01 -7.19
C ASP A 119 -8.18 -20.82 -6.45
N SER A 120 -8.20 -21.06 -5.13
CA SER A 120 -9.35 -20.84 -4.25
C SER A 120 -9.74 -19.35 -4.07
N LEU A 121 -8.87 -18.41 -4.46
CA LEU A 121 -9.09 -16.95 -4.47
C LEU A 121 -9.20 -16.34 -5.87
N LYS A 122 -9.00 -17.14 -6.93
CA LYS A 122 -8.90 -16.67 -8.32
C LYS A 122 -10.18 -15.97 -8.83
N ALA A 123 -11.25 -16.03 -8.04
CA ALA A 123 -12.61 -15.81 -8.45
C ALA A 123 -12.91 -14.35 -8.82
N PHE A 124 -12.70 -13.35 -7.96
CA PHE A 124 -13.18 -12.00 -8.28
C PHE A 124 -12.34 -10.91 -7.63
N ILE A 125 -11.51 -10.26 -8.45
CA ILE A 125 -11.29 -8.82 -8.33
C ILE A 125 -12.60 -8.25 -8.85
N ASP A 126 -13.47 -7.78 -7.95
CA ASP A 126 -14.82 -7.22 -8.19
C ASP A 126 -15.06 -6.88 -9.68
N ASP A 127 -16.04 -7.52 -10.34
CA ASP A 127 -16.30 -7.35 -11.79
C ASP A 127 -16.64 -5.89 -12.18
N SER A 128 -16.87 -5.01 -11.19
CA SER A 128 -16.93 -3.54 -11.35
C SER A 128 -15.55 -2.85 -11.37
N ILE A 129 -14.48 -3.64 -11.29
CA ILE A 129 -13.12 -3.23 -11.56
C ILE A 129 -12.96 -3.20 -13.08
N GLU A 130 -13.59 -2.20 -13.68
CA GLU A 130 -13.18 -1.72 -14.99
C GLU A 130 -11.68 -1.38 -14.84
N VAL A 131 -10.85 -2.27 -15.38
CA VAL A 131 -9.41 -2.09 -15.54
C VAL A 131 -9.23 -1.06 -16.65
N SER A 132 -9.67 0.17 -16.37
CA SER A 132 -9.37 1.29 -17.25
C SER A 132 -7.91 1.63 -17.05
N LEU A 133 -7.14 1.58 -18.12
CA LEU A 133 -5.72 1.97 -18.10
C LEU A 133 -5.51 3.46 -17.78
N ASN A 134 -6.59 4.20 -17.54
CA ASN A 134 -6.60 5.66 -17.47
C ASN A 134 -7.04 6.20 -16.10
N ASP A 135 -7.47 5.35 -15.16
CA ASP A 135 -8.11 5.83 -13.94
C ASP A 135 -7.34 5.48 -12.65
N PHE A 136 -6.78 6.52 -12.03
CA PHE A 136 -6.14 6.48 -10.70
C PHE A 136 -7.07 7.02 -9.59
N SER A 137 -8.37 7.20 -9.86
CA SER A 137 -9.30 7.94 -8.98
C SER A 137 -10.10 7.07 -8.00
N ARG A 138 -9.82 5.77 -7.87
CA ARG A 138 -10.65 4.89 -7.05
C ARG A 138 -10.63 5.30 -5.58
N ARG A 139 -11.79 5.76 -5.10
CA ARG A 139 -12.08 6.06 -3.69
C ARG A 139 -12.54 4.85 -2.88
N LYS A 140 -12.85 3.72 -3.54
CA LYS A 140 -13.40 2.51 -2.92
C LYS A 140 -12.31 1.45 -2.69
N PRO A 141 -12.43 0.63 -1.64
CA PRO A 141 -11.51 -0.49 -1.39
C PRO A 141 -11.59 -1.54 -2.51
N VAL A 142 -10.50 -2.28 -2.70
CA VAL A 142 -10.46 -3.44 -3.61
C VAL A 142 -10.59 -4.70 -2.79
N CYS A 143 -11.56 -5.55 -3.12
CA CYS A 143 -11.79 -6.81 -2.44
C CYS A 143 -11.31 -8.00 -3.28
N PHE A 144 -10.64 -8.94 -2.64
CA PHE A 144 -10.32 -10.25 -3.19
C PHE A 144 -11.28 -11.26 -2.56
N ARG A 145 -12.10 -11.87 -3.41
CA ARG A 145 -13.17 -12.79 -3.00
C ARG A 145 -12.81 -14.24 -3.28
N ALA A 146 -13.18 -15.13 -2.37
CA ALA A 146 -13.13 -16.56 -2.59
C ALA A 146 -14.21 -17.01 -3.61
N LEU A 147 -14.15 -18.26 -4.06
CA LEU A 147 -15.12 -18.85 -5.00
C LEU A 147 -16.58 -18.75 -4.52
N ASN A 148 -16.81 -18.78 -3.21
CA ASN A 148 -18.12 -18.59 -2.60
C ASN A 148 -18.55 -17.11 -2.50
N ARG A 149 -17.84 -16.20 -3.18
CA ARG A 149 -18.03 -14.74 -3.22
C ARG A 149 -17.79 -14.00 -1.91
N GLN A 150 -17.39 -14.67 -0.83
CA GLN A 150 -17.02 -14.00 0.41
C GLN A 150 -15.70 -13.26 0.23
N ALA A 151 -15.63 -12.00 0.69
CA ALA A 151 -14.37 -11.28 0.70
C ALA A 151 -13.41 -11.90 1.74
N ARG A 152 -12.15 -12.04 1.36
CA ARG A 152 -11.09 -12.63 2.20
C ARG A 152 -9.94 -11.69 2.44
N PHE A 153 -9.66 -10.83 1.47
CA PHE A 153 -8.65 -9.80 1.58
C PHE A 153 -9.19 -8.50 1.02
N VAL A 154 -8.72 -7.39 1.57
CA VAL A 154 -9.08 -6.06 1.09
C VAL A 154 -7.83 -5.18 1.04
N LEU A 155 -7.69 -4.43 -0.05
CA LEU A 155 -6.84 -3.24 -0.09
C LEU A 155 -7.76 -2.06 0.26
N PRO A 156 -7.66 -1.50 1.47
CA PRO A 156 -8.51 -0.41 1.94
C PRO A 156 -8.21 0.89 1.18
N ARG A 157 -8.75 2.02 1.62
CA ARG A 157 -8.24 3.32 1.17
C ARG A 157 -7.02 3.65 2.01
N ASP A 158 -5.91 3.92 1.36
CA ASP A 158 -4.65 4.20 2.04
C ASP A 158 -4.04 5.54 1.65
N PHE A 159 -3.05 5.93 2.43
CA PHE A 159 -2.47 7.26 2.42
C PHE A 159 -0.95 7.20 2.45
N ALA A 160 -0.34 8.24 1.91
CA ALA A 160 1.04 8.56 2.20
C ALA A 160 1.06 9.72 3.20
N TYR A 161 2.03 9.72 4.11
CA TYR A 161 2.17 10.79 5.09
C TYR A 161 3.63 11.08 5.42
N LEU A 162 3.94 12.34 5.73
CA LEU A 162 5.22 12.70 6.36
C LEU A 162 5.16 12.29 7.84
N LYS A 163 6.07 11.43 8.26
CA LYS A 163 6.25 11.03 9.65
C LYS A 163 6.84 12.23 10.41
N ALA A 164 5.99 12.94 11.16
CA ALA A 164 6.39 14.09 11.95
C ALA A 164 7.35 13.66 13.07
N GLY A 165 8.40 14.44 13.30
CA GLY A 165 9.25 14.30 14.48
C GLY A 165 8.57 14.93 15.70
N GLY A 166 8.18 14.09 16.66
CA GLY A 166 7.79 14.52 18.01
C GLY A 166 6.28 14.66 18.27
N PRO A 167 5.87 14.68 19.56
CA PRO A 167 4.50 14.37 20.00
C PRO A 167 3.45 15.46 19.72
N ASP A 168 3.84 16.69 19.37
CA ASP A 168 2.97 17.86 19.50
C ASP A 168 2.53 18.53 18.19
N SER A 169 2.81 17.99 17.00
CA SER A 169 2.40 18.69 15.77
C SER A 169 0.96 18.36 15.34
N LEU A 170 0.01 19.21 15.71
CA LEU A 170 -1.34 19.37 15.15
C LEU A 170 -1.38 19.67 13.62
N GLU A 171 -0.25 19.56 12.90
CA GLU A 171 -0.10 19.84 11.46
C GLU A 171 -0.38 18.64 10.53
N ALA A 172 -1.03 17.58 11.01
CA ALA A 172 -1.23 16.33 10.27
C ALA A 172 -2.11 16.45 9.00
N GLY A 173 -2.77 17.59 8.75
CA GLY A 173 -3.70 17.79 7.63
C GLY A 173 -3.05 17.99 6.26
N TYR A 174 -1.90 18.67 6.17
CA TYR A 174 -1.25 19.02 4.89
C TYR A 174 -0.15 18.04 4.47
N ARG A 175 0.28 17.19 5.40
CA ARG A 175 1.36 16.21 5.23
C ARG A 175 0.86 14.85 4.78
N LEU A 176 -0.41 14.74 4.37
CA LEU A 176 -1.08 13.50 4.01
C LEU A 176 -1.61 13.58 2.57
N ASN A 177 -1.42 12.52 1.81
CA ASN A 177 -1.96 12.37 0.47
C ASN A 177 -2.67 11.03 0.32
N ASN A 178 -3.71 10.97 -0.49
CA ASN A 178 -4.35 9.69 -0.81
C ASN A 178 -3.45 8.92 -1.76
N LEU A 179 -3.23 7.64 -1.50
CA LEU A 179 -2.58 6.78 -2.48
C LEU A 179 -3.49 6.65 -3.70
N LYS A 180 -2.94 7.03 -4.86
CA LYS A 180 -3.52 6.74 -6.16
C LYS A 180 -3.23 5.27 -6.46
N ARG A 181 -4.27 4.50 -6.75
CA ARG A 181 -4.13 3.05 -6.96
C ARG A 181 -4.64 2.61 -8.31
N ARG A 182 -3.98 1.59 -8.85
CA ARG A 182 -4.40 0.91 -10.06
C ARG A 182 -4.08 -0.58 -9.97
N ILE A 183 -4.99 -1.41 -10.45
CA ILE A 183 -4.79 -2.85 -10.58
C ILE A 183 -4.77 -3.20 -12.05
N MET A 184 -3.81 -4.03 -12.45
CA MET A 184 -3.67 -4.45 -13.83
C MET A 184 -3.37 -5.94 -13.92
N ARG A 185 -3.91 -6.57 -14.97
CA ARG A 185 -3.57 -7.94 -15.35
C ARG A 185 -2.68 -7.89 -16.59
N LEU A 186 -1.51 -8.49 -16.51
CA LEU A 186 -0.54 -8.56 -17.61
C LEU A 186 0.05 -9.95 -17.66
N ASN A 187 -0.05 -10.62 -18.80
CA ASN A 187 0.48 -11.98 -19.02
C ASN A 187 0.06 -12.99 -17.93
N GLY A 188 -1.23 -12.94 -17.53
CA GLY A 188 -1.78 -13.83 -16.50
C GLY A 188 -1.41 -13.46 -15.06
N LYS A 189 -0.53 -12.48 -14.84
CA LYS A 189 -0.15 -11.96 -13.52
C LYS A 189 -0.96 -10.75 -13.14
N ILE A 190 -1.07 -10.48 -11.84
CA ILE A 190 -1.79 -9.32 -11.29
C ILE A 190 -0.79 -8.39 -10.63
N PHE A 191 -0.91 -7.10 -10.91
CA PHE A 191 -0.08 -6.07 -10.32
C PHE A 191 -0.96 -4.99 -9.70
N VAL A 192 -0.54 -4.49 -8.54
CA VAL A 192 -1.06 -3.31 -7.89
C VAL A 192 -0.02 -2.21 -8.00
N ILE A 193 -0.40 -1.07 -8.57
CA ILE A 193 0.39 0.15 -8.56
C ILE A 193 -0.19 1.04 -7.47
N SER A 194 0.62 1.34 -6.45
CA SER A 194 0.31 2.37 -5.45
C SER A 194 1.19 3.58 -5.72
N ALA A 195 0.63 4.78 -5.81
CA ALA A 195 1.36 5.94 -6.29
C ALA A 195 0.95 7.25 -5.58
N VAL A 196 1.87 8.20 -5.56
CA VAL A 196 1.66 9.56 -5.03
C VAL A 196 2.12 10.61 -6.05
N PRO A 197 1.58 11.83 -6.05
CA PRO A 197 2.05 12.89 -6.93
C PRO A 197 3.52 13.25 -6.66
N TYR A 198 4.32 13.39 -7.72
CA TYR A 198 5.71 13.83 -7.62
C TYR A 198 5.81 15.23 -6.98
N ALA A 199 5.02 16.19 -7.48
CA ALA A 199 4.99 17.54 -6.93
C ALA A 199 4.67 17.59 -5.43
N TRP A 200 3.79 16.68 -4.94
CA TRP A 200 3.51 16.57 -3.51
C TRP A 200 4.70 16.03 -2.72
N LEU A 201 5.40 14.98 -3.21
CA LEU A 201 6.59 14.47 -2.53
C LEU A 201 7.70 15.52 -2.41
N GLN A 202 7.88 16.34 -3.45
CA GLN A 202 8.89 17.41 -3.48
C GLN A 202 8.52 18.63 -2.64
N SER A 203 7.23 18.90 -2.42
CA SER A 203 6.78 20.05 -1.61
C SER A 203 6.84 19.81 -0.10
N LEU A 204 6.99 18.55 0.34
CA LEU A 204 7.03 18.22 1.76
C LEU A 204 8.36 18.68 2.40
N PRO A 205 8.32 19.20 3.64
CA PRO A 205 9.53 19.56 4.39
C PRO A 205 10.39 18.34 4.69
N GLU A 206 11.59 18.55 5.24
CA GLU A 206 12.49 17.46 5.61
C GLU A 206 11.83 16.43 6.54
N GLY A 207 12.15 15.16 6.31
CA GLY A 207 11.65 14.04 7.09
C GLY A 207 11.36 12.79 6.26
N GLU A 208 10.96 11.73 6.95
CA GLU A 208 10.58 10.45 6.37
C GLU A 208 9.14 10.49 5.86
N VAL A 209 8.92 10.16 4.59
CA VAL A 209 7.59 9.94 4.04
C VAL A 209 7.29 8.46 4.06
N VAL A 210 6.16 8.09 4.63
CA VAL A 210 5.65 6.71 4.66
C VAL A 210 4.52 6.58 3.67
N ILE A 211 4.62 5.60 2.79
CA ILE A 211 3.61 5.17 1.83
C ILE A 211 3.11 3.82 2.32
N ASP A 212 1.85 3.73 2.74
CA ASP A 212 1.31 2.55 3.41
C ASP A 212 0.34 1.80 2.48
N PRO A 213 0.79 0.85 1.64
CA PRO A 213 -0.13 0.13 0.78
C PRO A 213 -0.85 -1.07 1.45
N THR A 214 -0.90 -1.13 2.79
CA THR A 214 -1.29 -2.31 3.59
C THR A 214 -2.52 -3.07 3.08
N LEU A 215 -2.36 -4.38 2.95
CA LEU A 215 -3.46 -5.32 2.78
C LEU A 215 -4.03 -5.77 4.13
N GLN A 216 -5.36 -5.82 4.23
CA GLN A 216 -6.07 -6.37 5.40
C GLN A 216 -6.66 -7.75 5.09
N VAL A 217 -6.63 -8.63 6.09
CA VAL A 217 -7.26 -9.95 6.04
C VAL A 217 -8.66 -9.84 6.66
N LEU A 218 -9.68 -10.34 5.97
CA LEU A 218 -11.04 -10.39 6.46
C LEU A 218 -11.32 -11.79 7.03
N GLU A 219 -11.69 -11.87 8.30
CA GLU A 219 -12.10 -13.14 8.90
C GLU A 219 -13.48 -13.55 8.38
N ALA A 220 -13.69 -14.87 8.28
CA ALA A 220 -14.67 -15.48 7.39
C ALA A 220 -16.15 -15.20 7.69
N ALA A 221 -16.47 -14.46 8.75
CA ALA A 221 -17.83 -14.24 9.23
C ALA A 221 -18.42 -12.87 8.86
N GLU A 222 -17.61 -11.88 8.48
CA GLU A 222 -18.14 -10.54 8.21
C GLU A 222 -17.44 -9.89 7.01
N ASP A 223 -18.23 -9.48 6.02
CA ASP A 223 -17.83 -8.56 4.94
C ASP A 223 -17.59 -7.15 5.50
N THR A 224 -16.94 -7.00 6.65
CA THR A 224 -16.66 -5.71 7.30
C THR A 224 -15.19 -5.35 7.18
N TRP A 225 -14.93 -4.08 6.86
CA TRP A 225 -13.59 -3.52 6.77
C TRP A 225 -13.58 -2.13 7.43
N ILE A 226 -12.40 -1.62 7.77
CA ILE A 226 -12.28 -0.32 8.43
C ILE A 226 -12.01 0.78 7.39
N GLU A 227 -12.95 1.72 7.21
CA GLU A 227 -12.93 2.67 6.08
C GLU A 227 -11.81 3.71 6.14
N ASN A 228 -11.38 4.04 7.36
CA ASN A 228 -10.35 5.03 7.62
C ASN A 228 -9.50 4.58 8.81
N SER A 229 -8.68 3.55 8.64
CA SER A 229 -7.72 3.13 9.68
C SER A 229 -6.50 4.07 9.78
N ASN A 230 -6.67 5.38 9.54
CA ASN A 230 -5.66 6.40 9.80
C ASN A 230 -5.45 6.50 11.32
N ASN A 231 -4.81 5.47 11.85
CA ASN A 231 -4.48 5.31 13.26
C ASN A 231 -3.14 5.97 13.58
N TYR A 232 -2.65 6.81 12.66
CA TYR A 232 -1.43 7.58 12.76
C TYR A 232 -1.64 8.79 13.69
N GLY A 233 -0.74 8.98 14.66
CA GLY A 233 -0.81 10.04 15.69
C GLY A 233 -1.24 9.52 17.07
N SER A 234 -1.18 10.38 18.09
CA SER A 234 -1.55 10.09 19.49
C SER A 234 -3.05 10.31 19.79
N ASP A 235 -3.81 10.93 18.88
CA ASP A 235 -5.19 11.32 19.12
C ASP A 235 -6.15 10.14 19.34
N SER A 236 -7.05 10.30 20.32
CA SER A 236 -8.26 9.49 20.46
C SER A 236 -9.16 9.66 19.24
N ARG A 237 -9.57 8.56 18.61
CA ARG A 237 -10.47 8.62 17.43
C ARG A 237 -11.47 7.48 17.44
N LEU A 238 -12.72 7.80 17.11
CA LEU A 238 -13.75 6.81 16.76
C LEU A 238 -13.56 6.43 15.29
N ILE A 239 -13.12 5.20 15.04
CA ILE A 239 -12.93 4.66 13.71
C ILE A 239 -14.08 3.72 13.40
N VAL A 240 -14.76 3.94 12.26
CA VAL A 240 -15.96 3.20 11.91
C VAL A 240 -15.65 2.12 10.86
N GLY A 241 -16.03 0.89 11.16
CA GLY A 241 -16.05 -0.26 10.25
C GLY A 241 -17.32 -0.32 9.41
N ARG A 242 -17.15 -0.49 8.10
CA ARG A 242 -18.23 -0.58 7.11
C ARG A 242 -18.35 -1.96 6.50
N VAL A 243 -19.55 -2.27 6.04
CA VAL A 243 -19.81 -3.47 5.23
C VAL A 243 -19.40 -3.24 3.77
N LEU A 244 -18.79 -4.24 3.14
CA LEU A 244 -18.48 -4.22 1.72
C LEU A 244 -19.76 -4.17 0.89
N GLY A 245 -19.87 -3.18 0.01
CA GLY A 245 -21.03 -3.02 -0.88
C GLY A 245 -22.29 -2.45 -0.20
N SER A 246 -22.21 -2.01 1.06
CA SER A 246 -23.30 -1.35 1.77
C SER A 246 -22.81 -0.10 2.50
N SER A 247 -23.65 0.93 2.60
CA SER A 247 -23.36 2.09 3.46
C SER A 247 -23.53 1.76 4.95
N ALA A 248 -24.04 0.57 5.29
CA ALA A 248 -24.29 0.14 6.66
C ALA A 248 -22.99 0.03 7.47
N ILE A 249 -23.05 0.63 8.66
CA ILE A 249 -22.00 0.60 9.68
C ILE A 249 -22.25 -0.62 10.56
N LYS A 250 -21.24 -1.46 10.79
CA LYS A 250 -21.38 -2.66 11.65
C LYS A 250 -20.56 -2.61 12.92
N ARG A 251 -19.43 -1.90 12.94
CA ARG A 251 -18.52 -1.87 14.09
C ARG A 251 -17.91 -0.48 14.23
N SER A 252 -17.66 -0.03 15.45
CA SER A 252 -16.86 1.16 15.72
C SER A 252 -15.72 0.78 16.66
N VAL A 253 -14.50 1.16 16.30
CA VAL A 253 -13.30 1.01 17.12
C VAL A 253 -13.02 2.36 17.75
N LEU A 254 -13.03 2.42 19.08
CA LEU A 254 -12.55 3.57 19.82
C LEU A 254 -11.05 3.40 20.02
N LYS A 255 -10.26 4.33 19.48
CA LYS A 255 -8.85 4.47 19.82
C LYS A 255 -8.75 5.44 21.01
N PHE A 256 -8.06 5.04 22.06
CA PHE A 256 -7.65 5.90 23.16
C PHE A 256 -6.15 6.21 23.03
N PRO A 257 -5.67 7.34 23.56
CA PRO A 257 -4.25 7.54 23.79
C PRO A 257 -3.86 6.47 24.82
N ILE A 258 -2.76 5.76 24.58
CA ILE A 258 -2.15 4.99 25.65
C ILE A 258 -1.20 6.00 26.29
N ASP A 259 -1.57 6.51 27.46
CA ASP A 259 -0.64 7.27 28.29
C ASP A 259 0.49 6.29 28.69
N GLU A 260 1.74 6.66 28.39
CA GLU A 260 2.93 6.00 28.95
C GLU A 260 3.13 6.39 30.42
#